data_AF-A0A0U0WDA6-F1
#
_entry.id   AF-A0A0U0WDA6-F1
#
_cell.length_a   1.000
_cell.length_b   1.000
_cell.length_c   1.000
_cell.angle_alpha   90.00
_cell.angle_beta   90.00
_cell.angle_gamma   90.00
#
_symmetry.space_group_name_H-M   'P 1'
#
loop_
_entity.id
_entity.type
_entity.pdbx_description
1 polymer ?
#
loop_
_entity_poly.entity_id
_entity_poly.type
_entity_poly.pdbx_seq_one_letter_code
_entity_poly.pdbx_strand_id
1 'polypeptide(L)'
;MVEMDAKVPTEQVIRDALTLACRAPSLHNSQPWRWVADGTRLHLWADPRHAMHATDHTGRELILSCGAVLDHLRVAMAAAGWESVTERLPTEGRPDHLASVGFLPVQNVTAQSRLRADAIRRRRTDRLPLGAPTAWPTLHSVLSRAVTPYDVSLDVVDDDERPRLAEASRLTEQLRRSDTSYLTELRWWTSPFETNADHVPESALLSSSEAARVDVARRPVADVLEIRG
;
A
#
# COMPACT_ATOMS: atom_id res chain seq x y z
N MET A 1 -28.45 -29.64 -18.24
CA MET A 1 -27.69 -28.72 -17.38
C MET A 1 -26.50 -28.30 -18.21
N VAL A 2 -26.46 -27.05 -18.69
CA VAL A 2 -25.34 -26.58 -19.50
C VAL A 2 -24.22 -26.25 -18.52
N GLU A 3 -23.15 -27.03 -18.52
CA GLU A 3 -21.86 -26.59 -17.98
C GLU A 3 -21.45 -25.35 -18.77
N MET A 4 -21.68 -24.18 -18.18
CA MET A 4 -21.00 -22.97 -18.63
C MET A 4 -19.53 -23.17 -18.26
N ASP A 5 -18.69 -23.46 -19.25
CA ASP A 5 -17.23 -23.38 -19.11
C ASP A 5 -16.91 -22.06 -18.41
N ALA A 6 -16.51 -22.16 -17.14
CA ALA A 6 -16.08 -21.01 -16.37
C ALA A 6 -14.81 -20.49 -17.04
N LYS A 7 -14.95 -19.46 -17.88
CA LYS A 7 -13.80 -18.81 -18.50
C LYS A 7 -12.92 -18.30 -17.38
N VAL A 8 -11.73 -18.87 -17.24
CA VAL A 8 -10.66 -18.39 -16.36
C VAL A 8 -9.82 -17.38 -17.14
N PRO A 9 -9.33 -16.28 -16.52
CA PRO A 9 -8.38 -15.40 -17.17
C PRO A 9 -7.15 -16.19 -17.64
N THR A 10 -6.63 -15.83 -18.81
CA THR A 10 -5.37 -16.43 -19.27
C THR A 10 -4.24 -16.06 -18.33
N GLU A 11 -3.19 -16.89 -18.30
CA GLU A 11 -1.99 -16.61 -17.50
C GLU A 11 -1.41 -15.22 -17.79
N GLN A 12 -1.41 -14.79 -19.06
CA GLN A 12 -0.93 -13.47 -19.45
C GLN A 12 -1.74 -12.34 -18.80
N VAL A 13 -3.08 -12.44 -18.78
CA VAL A 13 -3.94 -11.46 -18.13
C VAL A 13 -3.64 -11.37 -16.63
N ILE A 14 -3.49 -12.52 -15.98
CA ILE A 14 -3.13 -12.59 -14.56
C ILE A 14 -1.76 -11.93 -14.31
N ARG A 15 -0.76 -12.25 -15.12
CA ARG A 15 0.60 -11.71 -14.99
C ARG A 15 0.63 -10.19 -15.17
N ASP A 16 -0.08 -9.66 -16.17
CA ASP A 16 -0.15 -8.23 -16.42
C ASP A 16 -0.89 -7.49 -15.30
N ALA A 17 -1.97 -8.08 -14.80
CA ALA A 17 -2.73 -7.54 -13.68
C ALA A 17 -1.89 -7.52 -12.39
N LEU A 18 -1.15 -8.60 -12.09
CA LEU A 18 -0.25 -8.66 -10.94
C LEU A 18 0.91 -7.67 -11.06
N THR A 19 1.49 -7.52 -12.25
CA THR A 19 2.54 -6.52 -12.52
C THR A 19 2.05 -5.10 -12.22
N LEU A 20 0.82 -4.79 -12.61
CA LEU A 20 0.21 -3.50 -12.26
C LEU A 20 -0.10 -3.43 -10.76
N ALA A 21 -0.63 -4.52 -10.19
CA ALA A 21 -1.09 -4.55 -8.80
C ALA A 21 0.03 -4.35 -7.80
N CYS A 22 1.20 -4.95 -8.04
CA CYS A 22 2.39 -4.82 -7.17
C CYS A 22 2.94 -3.40 -7.06
N ARG A 23 2.41 -2.42 -7.81
CA ARG A 23 2.67 -0.99 -7.58
C ARG A 23 1.94 -0.41 -6.36
N ALA A 24 1.15 -1.23 -5.69
CA ALA A 24 0.50 -0.89 -4.43
C ALA A 24 1.54 -0.39 -3.41
N PRO A 25 1.21 0.63 -2.61
CA PRO A 25 2.07 1.05 -1.52
C PRO A 25 2.14 -0.04 -0.44
N SER A 26 3.29 -0.17 0.20
CA SER A 26 3.51 -1.00 1.38
C SER A 26 4.41 -0.28 2.37
N LEU A 27 4.35 -0.67 3.65
CA LEU A 27 5.24 -0.14 4.68
C LEU A 27 6.69 -0.32 4.24
N HIS A 28 7.45 0.76 4.22
CA HIS A 28 8.84 0.81 3.74
C HIS A 28 9.10 0.13 2.37
N ASN A 29 8.08 0.06 1.50
CA ASN A 29 8.13 -0.65 0.22
C ASN A 29 8.41 -2.17 0.33
N SER A 30 8.24 -2.76 1.52
CA SER A 30 8.55 -4.17 1.82
C SER A 30 7.78 -5.20 0.99
N GLN A 31 6.67 -4.81 0.34
CA GLN A 31 5.85 -5.67 -0.52
C GLN A 31 5.57 -7.05 0.09
N PRO A 32 4.96 -7.12 1.29
CA PRO A 32 4.93 -8.33 2.11
C PRO A 32 3.83 -9.31 1.68
N TRP A 33 3.61 -9.44 0.37
CA TRP A 33 2.56 -10.25 -0.21
C TRP A 33 3.15 -11.36 -1.08
N ARG A 34 2.49 -12.52 -1.03
CA ARG A 34 2.78 -13.64 -1.90
C ARG A 34 1.52 -14.07 -2.63
N TRP A 35 1.57 -14.01 -3.95
CA TRP A 35 0.50 -14.51 -4.82
C TRP A 35 0.76 -15.95 -5.23
N VAL A 36 -0.26 -16.80 -5.14
CA VAL A 36 -0.24 -18.19 -5.59
C VAL A 36 -1.46 -18.45 -6.46
N ALA A 37 -1.24 -18.89 -7.70
CA ALA A 37 -2.32 -19.34 -8.58
C ALA A 37 -2.53 -20.85 -8.40
N ASP A 38 -3.78 -21.29 -8.27
CA ASP A 38 -4.13 -22.73 -8.20
C ASP A 38 -4.68 -23.29 -9.53
N GLY A 39 -4.69 -22.45 -10.58
CA GLY A 39 -5.26 -22.73 -11.89
C GLY A 39 -6.65 -22.12 -12.12
N THR A 40 -7.40 -21.81 -11.07
CA THR A 40 -8.75 -21.22 -11.16
C THR A 40 -8.92 -19.94 -10.36
N ARG A 41 -8.17 -19.80 -9.26
CA ARG A 41 -8.19 -18.67 -8.34
C ARG A 41 -6.78 -18.16 -8.11
N LEU A 42 -6.71 -16.91 -7.66
CA LEU A 42 -5.51 -16.33 -7.07
C LEU A 42 -5.63 -16.26 -5.55
N HIS A 43 -4.61 -16.74 -4.87
CA HIS A 43 -4.50 -16.69 -3.41
C HIS A 43 -3.49 -15.64 -3.00
N LEU A 44 -3.90 -14.77 -2.08
CA LEU A 44 -3.05 -13.77 -1.44
C LEU A 44 -2.65 -14.26 -0.07
N TRP A 45 -1.35 -14.38 0.14
CA TRP A 45 -0.75 -14.71 1.43
C TRP A 45 0.04 -13.51 1.97
N ALA A 46 -0.01 -13.31 3.28
CA ALA A 46 0.98 -12.52 4.01
C ALA A 46 2.33 -13.24 3.94
N ASP A 47 3.40 -12.53 3.60
CA ASP A 47 4.76 -13.08 3.65
C ASP A 47 5.47 -12.60 4.92
N PRO A 48 5.58 -13.44 5.97
CA PRO A 48 6.18 -13.05 7.23
C PRO A 48 7.68 -12.75 7.12
N ARG A 49 8.35 -13.14 6.03
CA ARG A 49 9.76 -12.81 5.78
C ARG A 49 9.98 -11.31 5.58
N HIS A 50 8.92 -10.58 5.24
CA HIS A 50 8.92 -9.12 5.05
C HIS A 50 8.27 -8.39 6.24
N ALA A 51 8.01 -9.10 7.36
CA ALA A 51 7.50 -8.48 8.57
C ALA A 51 8.58 -7.64 9.26
N MET A 52 8.18 -6.46 9.75
CA MET A 52 9.02 -5.53 10.49
C MET A 52 8.56 -5.50 11.93
N HIS A 53 9.00 -6.46 12.73
CA HIS A 53 8.49 -6.69 14.09
C HIS A 53 8.75 -5.54 15.06
N ALA A 54 9.81 -4.74 14.85
CA ALA A 54 10.08 -3.55 15.66
C ALA A 54 9.26 -2.34 15.18
N THR A 55 8.97 -2.24 13.89
CA THR A 55 8.20 -1.12 13.33
C THR A 55 6.68 -1.32 13.47
N ASP A 56 6.21 -2.53 13.17
CA ASP A 56 4.83 -3.01 13.13
C ASP A 56 4.66 -4.22 14.07
N HIS A 57 4.65 -3.96 15.37
CA HIS A 57 4.56 -5.00 16.40
C HIS A 57 3.33 -5.92 16.27
N THR A 58 2.24 -5.39 15.75
CA THR A 58 0.97 -6.11 15.58
C THR A 58 0.83 -6.83 14.24
N GLY A 59 1.72 -6.57 13.28
CA GLY A 59 1.56 -7.01 11.89
C GLY A 59 0.42 -6.30 11.14
N ARG A 60 -0.12 -5.20 11.69
CA ARG A 60 -1.28 -4.51 11.14
C ARG A 60 -0.93 -3.81 9.83
N GLU A 61 0.23 -3.17 9.75
CA GLU A 61 0.69 -2.47 8.54
C GLU A 61 1.05 -3.44 7.42
N LEU A 62 1.55 -4.63 7.78
CA LEU A 62 1.70 -5.74 6.84
C LEU A 62 0.35 -6.12 6.21
N ILE A 63 -0.67 -6.37 7.03
CA ILE A 63 -2.01 -6.74 6.54
C ILE A 63 -2.63 -5.62 5.69
N LEU A 64 -2.47 -4.36 6.10
CA LEU A 64 -2.92 -3.20 5.32
C LEU A 64 -2.21 -3.11 3.96
N SER A 65 -0.90 -3.39 3.92
CA SER A 65 -0.13 -3.45 2.67
C SER A 65 -0.68 -4.54 1.74
N CYS A 66 -0.97 -5.72 2.28
CA CYS A 66 -1.63 -6.79 1.53
C CYS A 66 -3.05 -6.40 1.05
N GLY A 67 -3.81 -5.68 1.86
CA GLY A 67 -5.10 -5.11 1.47
C GLY A 67 -4.99 -4.14 0.29
N ALA A 68 -3.94 -3.32 0.26
CA ALA A 68 -3.68 -2.39 -0.83
C ALA A 68 -3.38 -3.12 -2.16
N VAL A 69 -2.54 -4.15 -2.15
CA VAL A 69 -2.27 -4.95 -3.37
C VAL A 69 -3.50 -5.75 -3.82
N LEU A 70 -4.33 -6.21 -2.89
CA LEU A 70 -5.60 -6.87 -3.21
C LEU A 70 -6.56 -5.93 -3.93
N ASP A 71 -6.72 -4.70 -3.46
CA ASP A 71 -7.54 -3.70 -4.15
C ASP A 71 -6.96 -3.33 -5.53
N HIS A 72 -5.64 -3.15 -5.62
CA HIS A 72 -4.99 -2.89 -6.91
C HIS A 72 -5.17 -4.04 -7.91
N LEU A 73 -5.13 -5.29 -7.45
CA LEU A 73 -5.44 -6.45 -8.31
C LEU A 73 -6.87 -6.37 -8.84
N ARG A 74 -7.85 -6.08 -7.97
CA ARG A 74 -9.27 -5.94 -8.37
C ARG A 74 -9.45 -4.84 -9.41
N VAL A 75 -8.77 -3.70 -9.25
CA VAL A 75 -8.77 -2.60 -10.22
C VAL A 75 -8.13 -3.01 -11.54
N ALA A 76 -6.97 -3.68 -11.50
CA ALA A 76 -6.27 -4.12 -12.69
C ALA A 76 -7.09 -5.15 -13.49
N MET A 77 -7.70 -6.12 -12.80
CA MET A 77 -8.59 -7.12 -13.40
C MET A 77 -9.85 -6.50 -13.99
N ALA A 78 -10.46 -5.52 -13.31
CA ALA A 78 -11.61 -4.80 -13.83
C ALA A 78 -11.29 -4.05 -15.14
N ALA A 79 -10.09 -3.47 -15.26
CA ALA A 79 -9.64 -2.84 -16.50
C ALA A 79 -9.31 -3.86 -17.61
N ALA A 80 -8.97 -5.10 -17.23
CA ALA A 80 -8.71 -6.21 -18.14
C ALA A 80 -9.97 -6.99 -18.56
N GLY A 81 -11.17 -6.58 -18.12
CA GLY A 81 -12.42 -7.26 -18.48
C GLY A 81 -12.85 -8.36 -17.52
N TRP A 82 -12.40 -8.31 -16.27
CA TRP A 82 -12.70 -9.32 -15.25
C TRP A 82 -13.21 -8.69 -13.96
N GLU A 83 -14.38 -9.13 -13.51
CA GLU A 83 -14.83 -8.90 -12.14
C GLU A 83 -14.12 -9.86 -11.20
N SER A 84 -13.72 -9.37 -10.02
CA SER A 84 -13.01 -10.15 -9.01
C SER A 84 -13.96 -10.50 -7.85
N VAL A 85 -14.15 -11.79 -7.60
CA VAL A 85 -14.94 -12.31 -6.48
C VAL A 85 -13.97 -12.70 -5.37
N THR A 86 -13.97 -11.92 -4.27
CA THR A 86 -12.98 -12.05 -3.19
C THR A 86 -13.60 -12.67 -1.95
N GLU A 87 -12.99 -13.77 -1.50
CA GLU A 87 -13.23 -14.39 -0.21
C GLU A 87 -12.05 -14.04 0.71
N ARG A 88 -12.33 -13.45 1.88
CA ARG A 88 -11.30 -13.03 2.84
C ARG A 88 -11.13 -14.09 3.92
N LEU A 89 -9.89 -14.33 4.33
CA LEU A 89 -9.53 -15.35 5.33
C LEU A 89 -10.18 -16.72 5.03
N PRO A 90 -10.02 -17.27 3.81
CA PRO A 90 -10.76 -18.45 3.35
C PRO A 90 -10.34 -19.76 4.03
N THR A 91 -9.21 -19.78 4.77
CA THR A 91 -8.69 -21.00 5.39
C THR A 91 -8.62 -20.84 6.90
N GLU A 92 -9.47 -21.59 7.59
CA GLU A 92 -9.48 -21.66 9.04
C GLU A 92 -8.12 -22.11 9.60
N GLY A 93 -7.68 -21.48 10.69
CA GLY A 93 -6.37 -21.76 11.30
C GLY A 93 -5.15 -21.26 10.50
N ARG A 94 -5.37 -20.58 9.35
CA ARG A 94 -4.32 -20.02 8.51
C ARG A 94 -4.51 -18.51 8.33
N PRO A 95 -4.19 -17.71 9.37
CA PRO A 95 -4.37 -16.25 9.34
C PRO A 95 -3.45 -15.56 8.32
N ASP A 96 -2.43 -16.26 7.83
CA ASP A 96 -1.55 -15.82 6.75
C ASP A 96 -2.21 -15.92 5.36
N HIS A 97 -3.29 -16.71 5.19
CA HIS A 97 -4.07 -16.78 3.96
C HIS A 97 -5.11 -15.67 3.94
N LEU A 98 -4.77 -14.53 3.35
CA LEU A 98 -5.57 -13.31 3.47
C LEU A 98 -6.79 -13.29 2.55
N ALA A 99 -6.64 -13.77 1.32
CA ALA A 99 -7.75 -13.80 0.38
C ALA A 99 -7.61 -14.90 -0.68
N SER A 100 -8.75 -15.38 -1.16
CA SER A 100 -8.86 -16.11 -2.42
C SER A 100 -9.74 -15.32 -3.39
N VAL A 101 -9.28 -15.18 -4.64
CA VAL A 101 -9.90 -14.34 -5.65
C VAL A 101 -10.25 -15.19 -6.86
N GLY A 102 -11.54 -15.34 -7.14
CA GLY A 102 -12.06 -15.86 -8.39
C GLY A 102 -12.37 -14.74 -9.39
N PHE A 103 -12.58 -15.10 -10.65
CA PHE A 103 -12.81 -14.12 -11.72
C PHE A 103 -14.02 -14.47 -12.57
N LEU A 104 -14.80 -13.45 -12.91
CA LEU A 104 -15.94 -13.54 -13.82
C LEU A 104 -15.72 -12.58 -15.00
N PRO A 105 -15.93 -13.02 -16.26
CA PRO A 105 -15.77 -12.13 -17.40
C PRO A 105 -16.87 -11.06 -17.38
N VAL A 106 -16.48 -9.80 -17.56
CA VAL A 106 -17.44 -8.69 -17.74
C VAL A 106 -17.55 -8.29 -19.20
N GLN A 107 -18.77 -8.03 -19.65
CA GLN A 107 -19.08 -7.70 -21.04
C GLN A 107 -18.51 -6.34 -21.47
N ASN A 108 -18.49 -5.36 -20.55
CA ASN A 108 -18.11 -3.99 -20.86
C ASN A 108 -17.17 -3.41 -19.79
N VAL A 109 -15.93 -3.11 -20.19
CA VAL A 109 -14.98 -2.38 -19.34
C VAL A 109 -15.32 -0.90 -19.33
N THR A 110 -15.68 -0.37 -18.16
CA THR A 110 -16.04 1.05 -18.01
C THR A 110 -14.82 1.99 -18.17
N ALA A 111 -15.07 3.23 -18.57
CA ALA A 111 -14.03 4.27 -18.60
C ALA A 111 -13.42 4.52 -17.20
N GLN A 112 -14.23 4.41 -16.14
CA GLN A 112 -13.76 4.55 -14.77
C GLN A 112 -12.76 3.46 -14.36
N SER A 113 -13.00 2.20 -14.77
CA SER A 113 -12.07 1.09 -14.51
C SER A 113 -10.70 1.36 -15.15
N ARG A 114 -10.69 1.85 -16.40
CA ARG A 114 -9.45 2.23 -17.10
C ARG A 114 -8.71 3.37 -16.41
N LEU A 115 -9.44 4.43 -16.03
CA LEU A 115 -8.86 5.58 -15.33
C LEU A 115 -8.26 5.19 -13.97
N ARG A 116 -8.89 4.28 -13.23
CA ARG A 116 -8.33 3.75 -11.97
C ARG A 116 -7.07 2.93 -12.19
N ALA A 117 -7.05 2.06 -13.20
CA ALA A 117 -5.84 1.30 -13.55
C ALA A 117 -4.69 2.22 -13.97
N ASP A 118 -4.96 3.29 -14.71
CA ASP A 118 -3.94 4.28 -15.02
C ASP A 118 -3.47 5.06 -13.78
N ALA A 119 -4.37 5.32 -12.82
CA ALA A 119 -4.01 5.97 -11.57
C ALA A 119 -2.99 5.14 -10.77
N ILE A 120 -3.08 3.80 -10.79
CA ILE A 120 -2.06 2.92 -10.20
C ILE A 120 -0.67 3.17 -10.82
N ARG A 121 -0.60 3.38 -12.15
CA ARG A 121 0.66 3.66 -12.85
C ARG A 121 1.26 5.02 -12.50
N ARG A 122 0.42 5.99 -12.13
CA ARG A 122 0.84 7.38 -11.86
C ARG A 122 1.09 7.65 -10.38
N ARG A 123 0.44 6.90 -9.49
CA ARG A 123 0.57 7.05 -8.04
C ARG A 123 2.01 6.89 -7.61
N ARG A 124 2.46 7.81 -6.76
CA ARG A 124 3.71 7.74 -6.00
C ARG A 124 3.50 8.36 -4.63
N THR A 125 4.32 7.97 -3.66
CA THR A 125 4.34 8.65 -2.36
C THR A 125 5.19 9.91 -2.52
N ASP A 126 4.56 11.08 -2.49
CA ASP A 126 5.25 12.36 -2.52
C ASP A 126 5.41 12.86 -1.07
N ARG A 127 6.66 13.05 -0.66
CA ARG A 127 6.98 13.49 0.70
C ARG A 127 7.20 15.00 0.78
N LEU A 128 7.21 15.72 -0.34
CA LEU A 128 7.40 17.18 -0.37
C LEU A 128 6.18 17.92 0.21
N PRO A 129 6.35 19.17 0.70
CA PRO A 129 5.22 20.02 1.07
C PRO A 129 4.22 20.14 -0.09
N LEU A 130 2.93 19.94 0.20
CA LEU A 130 1.84 20.04 -0.78
C LEU A 130 1.01 21.29 -0.49
N GLY A 131 0.52 21.93 -1.54
CA GLY A 131 -0.50 22.96 -1.43
C GLY A 131 -1.88 22.36 -1.10
N ALA A 132 -2.80 23.21 -0.65
CA ALA A 132 -4.18 22.79 -0.43
C ALA A 132 -4.82 22.28 -1.74
N PRO A 133 -5.63 21.20 -1.69
CA PRO A 133 -6.29 20.68 -2.87
C PRO A 133 -7.30 21.69 -3.42
N THR A 134 -7.33 21.85 -4.75
CA THR A 134 -8.35 22.66 -5.42
C THR A 134 -9.71 21.96 -5.34
N ALA A 135 -10.79 22.73 -5.23
CA ALA A 135 -12.17 22.22 -5.15
C ALA A 135 -12.40 21.17 -4.02
N TRP A 136 -11.82 21.42 -2.84
CA TRP A 136 -11.89 20.51 -1.68
C TRP A 136 -13.29 19.95 -1.36
N PRO A 137 -14.40 20.74 -1.35
CA PRO A 137 -15.73 20.19 -1.04
C PRO A 137 -16.16 19.05 -1.98
N THR A 138 -15.87 19.19 -3.28
CA THR A 138 -16.17 18.16 -4.29
C THR A 138 -15.27 16.94 -4.10
N LEU A 139 -13.97 17.15 -3.87
CA LEU A 139 -13.01 16.07 -3.65
C LEU A 139 -13.37 15.27 -2.39
N HIS A 140 -13.67 15.95 -1.27
CA HIS A 140 -14.06 15.34 -0.02
C HIS A 140 -15.32 14.46 -0.16
N SER A 141 -16.33 14.94 -0.90
CA SER A 141 -17.53 14.15 -1.20
C SER A 141 -17.21 12.88 -2.01
N VAL A 142 -16.31 12.99 -3.00
CA VAL A 142 -15.87 11.83 -3.80
C VAL A 142 -15.08 10.83 -2.93
N LEU A 143 -14.18 11.31 -2.07
CA LEU A 143 -13.37 10.46 -1.18
C LEU A 143 -14.25 9.75 -0.14
N SER A 144 -15.20 10.47 0.46
CA SER A 144 -16.14 9.91 1.45
C SER A 144 -16.96 8.77 0.85
N ARG A 145 -17.43 8.93 -0.39
CA ARG A 145 -18.15 7.87 -1.13
C ARG A 145 -17.25 6.70 -1.53
N ALA A 146 -15.95 6.95 -1.74
CA ALA A 146 -15.02 5.91 -2.15
C ALA A 146 -14.71 4.92 -1.01
N VAL A 147 -14.76 5.35 0.25
CA VAL A 147 -14.50 4.50 1.42
C VAL A 147 -15.74 3.76 1.94
N THR A 148 -16.95 4.25 1.64
CA THR A 148 -18.22 3.67 2.12
C THR A 148 -18.35 2.15 1.93
N PRO A 149 -17.94 1.54 0.80
CA PRO A 149 -18.09 0.10 0.60
C PRO A 149 -17.16 -0.79 1.45
N TYR A 150 -16.26 -0.21 2.24
CA TYR A 150 -15.13 -0.92 2.85
C TYR A 150 -15.15 -0.92 4.38
N ASP A 151 -16.22 -0.46 5.02
CA ASP A 151 -16.29 -0.28 6.48
C ASP A 151 -15.13 0.58 7.03
N VAL A 152 -14.65 1.53 6.22
CA VAL A 152 -13.56 2.46 6.55
C VAL A 152 -14.16 3.86 6.74
N SER A 153 -13.82 4.53 7.85
CA SER A 153 -14.12 5.95 8.05
C SER A 153 -13.03 6.82 7.43
N LEU A 154 -13.45 8.01 6.97
CA LEU A 154 -12.55 9.06 6.50
C LEU A 154 -12.83 10.31 7.34
N ASP A 155 -11.81 10.78 8.05
CA ASP A 155 -11.87 11.96 8.89
C ASP A 155 -10.88 13.01 8.38
N VAL A 156 -11.32 14.27 8.37
CA VAL A 156 -10.49 15.41 7.99
C VAL A 156 -9.92 16.03 9.26
N VAL A 157 -8.59 16.13 9.33
CA VAL A 157 -7.91 16.86 10.40
C VAL A 157 -7.84 18.33 9.99
N ASP A 158 -8.55 19.18 10.73
CA ASP A 158 -8.57 20.62 10.47
C ASP A 158 -7.21 21.28 10.79
N ASP A 159 -6.97 22.44 10.18
CA ASP A 159 -5.68 23.16 10.27
C ASP A 159 -5.33 23.60 11.71
N ASP A 160 -6.33 23.83 12.56
CA ASP A 160 -6.18 24.15 13.98
C ASP A 160 -5.72 22.96 14.84
N GLU A 161 -6.04 21.73 14.41
CA GLU A 161 -5.60 20.49 15.05
C GLU A 161 -4.22 20.02 14.55
N ARG A 162 -3.72 20.60 13.45
CA ARG A 162 -2.41 20.26 12.86
C ARG A 162 -1.23 20.33 13.84
N PRO A 163 -1.10 21.33 14.72
CA PRO A 163 -0.03 21.35 15.73
C PRO A 163 -0.07 20.15 16.69
N ARG A 164 -1.26 19.65 17.03
CA ARG A 164 -1.42 18.47 17.89
C ARG A 164 -0.97 17.20 17.18
N LEU A 165 -1.26 17.08 15.89
CA LEU A 165 -0.77 15.98 15.05
C LEU A 165 0.77 16.01 14.90
N ALA A 166 1.34 17.20 14.68
CA ALA A 166 2.79 17.39 14.62
C ALA A 166 3.47 16.98 15.94
N GLU A 167 2.88 17.35 17.08
CA GLU A 167 3.39 16.97 18.40
C GLU A 167 3.32 15.45 18.63
N ALA A 168 2.20 14.80 18.33
CA ALA A 168 2.07 13.35 18.45
C ALA A 168 3.11 12.60 17.58
N SER A 169 3.34 13.12 16.37
CA SER A 169 4.35 12.61 15.45
C SER A 169 5.77 12.76 16.02
N ARG A 170 6.11 13.95 16.54
CA ARG A 170 7.39 14.23 17.21
C ARG A 170 7.61 13.30 18.39
N LEU A 171 6.61 13.11 19.25
CA LEU A 171 6.66 12.22 20.42
C LEU A 171 6.93 10.77 20.00
N THR A 172 6.30 10.29 18.93
CA THR A 172 6.55 8.95 18.36
C THR A 172 8.01 8.80 17.92
N GLU A 173 8.56 9.79 17.23
CA GLU A 173 9.99 9.79 16.88
C GLU A 173 10.88 9.79 18.14
N GLN A 174 10.53 10.56 19.18
CA GLN A 174 11.33 10.61 20.40
C GLN A 174 11.39 9.25 21.10
N LEU A 175 10.27 8.54 21.18
CA LEU A 175 10.20 7.21 21.77
C LEU A 175 11.02 6.19 20.97
N ARG A 176 11.06 6.33 19.64
CA ARG A 176 11.79 5.43 18.74
C ARG A 176 13.27 5.76 18.57
N ARG A 177 13.74 6.93 19.01
CA ARG A 177 15.16 7.36 18.84
C ARG A 177 16.18 6.43 19.48
N SER A 178 15.83 5.80 20.60
CA SER A 178 16.71 4.86 21.31
C SER A 178 16.36 3.39 21.04
N ASP A 179 15.38 3.13 20.16
CA ASP A 179 15.01 1.76 19.78
C ASP A 179 15.94 1.27 18.67
N THR A 180 16.99 0.57 19.06
CA THR A 180 17.98 0.00 18.14
C THR A 180 17.36 -1.00 17.16
N SER A 181 16.31 -1.72 17.55
CA SER A 181 15.62 -2.67 16.67
C SER A 181 14.85 -1.93 15.58
N TYR A 182 14.12 -0.87 15.94
CA TYR A 182 13.45 0.00 14.98
C TYR A 182 14.44 0.67 14.01
N LEU A 183 15.55 1.22 14.52
CA LEU A 183 16.55 1.88 13.67
C LEU A 183 17.24 0.91 12.71
N THR A 184 17.50 -0.32 13.14
CA THR A 184 18.06 -1.38 12.30
C THR A 184 17.09 -1.78 11.19
N GLU A 185 15.82 -2.01 11.50
CA GLU A 185 14.79 -2.31 10.49
C GLU A 185 14.61 -1.17 9.49
N LEU A 186 14.54 0.07 9.98
CA LEU A 186 14.41 1.23 9.11
C LEU A 186 15.58 1.31 8.13
N ARG A 187 16.82 1.18 8.61
CA ARG A 187 18.01 1.17 7.76
C ARG A 187 17.99 0.04 6.74
N TRP A 188 17.59 -1.16 7.14
CA TRP A 188 17.51 -2.31 6.25
C TRP A 188 16.60 -2.01 5.04
N TRP A 189 15.39 -1.49 5.30
CA TRP A 189 14.40 -1.25 4.24
C TRP A 189 14.60 0.05 3.47
N THR A 190 15.34 1.02 4.01
CA THR A 190 15.64 2.29 3.32
C THR A 190 17.10 2.42 2.87
N SER A 191 17.92 1.37 2.97
CA SER A 191 19.32 1.41 2.56
C SER A 191 19.45 1.62 1.05
N PRO A 192 20.22 2.62 0.58
CA PRO A 192 20.46 2.84 -0.84
C PRO A 192 21.33 1.76 -1.51
N PHE A 193 22.05 0.96 -0.71
CA PHE A 193 23.12 0.08 -1.20
C PHE A 193 22.65 -1.31 -1.63
N GLU A 194 21.39 -1.66 -1.38
CA GLU A 194 20.79 -2.89 -1.88
C GLU A 194 19.84 -2.54 -3.03
N THR A 195 20.37 -2.51 -4.25
CA THR A 195 19.59 -2.37 -5.49
C THR A 195 18.73 -3.61 -5.73
N ASN A 196 17.69 -3.80 -4.93
CA ASN A 196 16.56 -4.67 -5.23
C ASN A 196 15.30 -3.79 -5.37
N ALA A 197 14.37 -4.18 -6.24
CA ALA A 197 13.14 -3.43 -6.55
C ALA A 197 12.24 -3.21 -5.32
N ASP A 198 12.53 -3.92 -4.22
CA ASP A 198 11.79 -3.91 -2.96
C ASP A 198 12.22 -2.81 -1.98
N HIS A 199 13.31 -2.08 -2.24
CA HIS A 199 13.76 -1.00 -1.35
C HIS A 199 13.18 0.36 -1.75
N VAL A 200 13.12 1.29 -0.79
CA VAL A 200 12.76 2.69 -1.09
C VAL A 200 13.94 3.34 -1.81
N PRO A 201 13.78 3.82 -3.07
CA PRO A 201 14.88 4.46 -3.78
C PRO A 201 15.26 5.79 -3.13
N GLU A 202 16.53 6.18 -3.22
CA GLU A 202 17.06 7.43 -2.64
C GLU A 202 16.29 8.67 -3.12
N SER A 203 15.85 8.69 -4.38
CA SER A 203 15.03 9.76 -4.97
C SER A 203 13.64 9.92 -4.34
N ALA A 204 13.19 8.95 -3.54
CA ALA A 204 11.95 9.03 -2.78
C ALA A 204 12.16 9.47 -1.32
N LEU A 205 13.42 9.64 -0.88
CA LEU A 205 13.78 10.17 0.43
C LEU A 205 13.85 11.70 0.36
N LEU A 206 13.55 12.38 1.47
CA LEU A 206 13.65 13.85 1.57
C LEU A 206 15.06 14.27 1.98
N SER A 207 15.55 15.40 1.46
CA SER A 207 16.69 16.08 2.07
C SER A 207 16.31 16.67 3.44
N SER A 208 17.29 16.89 4.32
CA SER A 208 17.07 17.47 5.65
C SER A 208 16.42 18.86 5.60
N SER A 209 16.68 19.62 4.54
CA SER A 209 16.09 20.96 4.29
C SER A 209 14.64 20.92 3.82
N GLU A 210 14.24 19.87 3.10
CA GLU A 210 12.85 19.67 2.65
C GLU A 210 12.01 19.06 3.78
N ALA A 211 12.60 18.15 4.55
CA ALA A 211 11.96 17.58 5.74
C ALA A 211 11.63 18.66 6.78
N ALA A 212 12.49 19.67 6.95
CA ALA A 212 12.24 20.79 7.86
C ALA A 212 11.06 21.70 7.46
N ARG A 213 10.54 21.56 6.23
CA ARG A 213 9.37 22.31 5.74
C ARG A 213 8.04 21.61 6.02
N VAL A 214 8.08 20.43 6.66
CA VAL A 214 6.89 19.68 7.08
C VAL A 214 6.99 19.35 8.57
N ASP A 215 5.96 19.73 9.31
CA ASP A 215 5.83 19.62 10.76
C ASP A 215 5.39 18.24 11.26
N VAL A 216 4.80 17.42 10.39
CA VAL A 216 4.45 16.01 10.65
C VAL A 216 5.52 15.10 10.03
N ALA A 217 6.01 14.13 10.80
CA ALA A 217 7.17 13.28 10.45
C ALA A 217 7.11 12.73 9.03
N ARG A 218 8.12 13.12 8.24
CA ARG A 218 8.41 12.58 6.90
C ARG A 218 9.88 12.22 6.72
N ARG A 219 10.64 12.10 7.81
CA ARG A 219 12.06 11.76 7.79
C ARG A 219 12.24 10.23 7.66
N PRO A 220 12.75 9.72 6.52
CA PRO A 220 13.63 8.56 6.62
C PRO A 220 14.89 9.03 7.36
N VAL A 221 15.38 8.26 8.33
CA VAL A 221 16.52 8.66 9.16
C VAL A 221 17.80 8.66 8.30
N ALA A 222 18.06 9.76 7.61
CA ALA A 222 19.34 10.02 6.93
C ALA A 222 20.35 10.75 7.84
N ASP A 223 19.89 11.38 8.94
CA ASP A 223 20.76 12.10 9.86
C ASP A 223 20.93 11.30 11.17
N VAL A 224 21.71 10.22 11.13
CA VAL A 224 22.48 9.83 12.32
C VAL A 224 23.82 10.52 12.21
N LEU A 225 23.91 11.63 12.94
CA LEU A 225 25.10 12.42 13.26
C LEU A 225 26.41 11.62 13.10
N GLU A 226 27.28 12.10 12.21
CA GLU A 226 28.72 11.95 12.38
C GLU A 226 29.07 12.40 13.81
N ILE A 227 29.48 11.47 14.67
CA ILE A 227 30.39 11.78 15.76
C ILE A 227 31.70 11.11 15.38
N ARG A 228 32.59 11.91 14.78
CA ARG A 228 33.99 11.55 14.59
C ARG A 228 34.64 11.42 15.98
N GLY A 229 35.29 10.29 16.20
CA GLY A 229 36.46 10.17 17.07
C GLY A 229 37.67 9.89 16.18
#